data_AF-A0A938DDK1-F1
#
_entry.id   AF-A0A938DDK1-F1
#
_cell.length_a   1.000
_cell.length_b   1.000
_cell.length_c   1.000
_cell.angle_alpha   90.00
_cell.angle_beta   90.00
_cell.angle_gamma   90.00
#
_symmetry.space_group_name_H-M   'P 1'
#
loop_
_entity.id
_entity.type
_entity.pdbx_description
1 polymer ?
#
loop_
_entity_poly.entity_id
_entity_poly.type
_entity_poly.pdbx_seq_one_letter_code
_entity_poly.pdbx_strand_id
1 'polypeptide(L)' 'MAPELQEALDSRVVIEQAKGIIAERCETDVSRAFQHLRQLARETRRPISDVARGVIQGEVQVPLISLARCAG' A
#
# COMPACT_ATOMS: atom_id res chain seq x y z
N MET A 1 -14.58 -10.37 -22.41
CA MET A 1 -14.22 -10.06 -21.02
C MET A 1 -14.03 -8.55 -20.95
N ALA A 2 -14.73 -7.85 -20.06
CA ALA A 2 -14.71 -6.40 -20.00
C ALA A 2 -13.37 -5.93 -19.38
N PRO A 3 -12.58 -5.07 -20.05
CA PRO A 3 -11.22 -4.70 -19.62
C PRO A 3 -11.17 -4.05 -18.23
N GLU A 4 -12.23 -3.39 -17.79
CA GLU A 4 -12.29 -2.68 -16.50
C GLU A 4 -12.27 -3.64 -15.30
N LEU A 5 -12.87 -4.82 -15.45
CA LEU A 5 -12.87 -5.83 -14.38
C LEU A 5 -11.47 -6.44 -14.22
N GLN A 6 -10.78 -6.73 -15.32
CA GLN A 6 -9.44 -7.29 -15.26
C GLN A 6 -8.46 -6.31 -14.60
N GLU A 7 -8.54 -5.03 -14.97
CA GLU A 7 -7.72 -3.97 -14.36
C GLU A 7 -7.97 -3.81 -12.85
N ALA A 8 -9.25 -3.93 -12.42
CA ALA A 8 -9.60 -3.90 -11.01
C ALA A 8 -9.05 -5.11 -10.23
N LEU A 9 -9.07 -6.29 -10.84
CA LEU A 9 -8.53 -7.52 -10.24
C LEU A 9 -7.00 -7.46 -10.12
N ASP A 10 -6.31 -7.00 -11.17
CA ASP A 10 -4.86 -6.84 -11.17
C ASP A 10 -4.42 -5.83 -10.10
N SER A 11 -5.19 -4.74 -9.94
CA SER A 11 -4.97 -3.75 -8.88
C SER A 11 -5.13 -4.35 -7.49
N ARG A 12 -6.09 -5.27 -7.28
CA ARG A 12 -6.30 -5.92 -5.99
C ARG A 12 -5.11 -6.77 -5.58
N VAL A 13 -4.55 -7.57 -6.49
CA VAL A 13 -3.38 -8.43 -6.19
C VAL A 13 -2.19 -7.59 -5.73
N VAL A 14 -1.90 -6.53 -6.46
CA VAL A 14 -0.76 -5.64 -6.16
C VAL A 14 -0.95 -4.90 -4.83
N ILE A 15 -2.17 -4.46 -4.52
CA ILE A 15 -2.47 -3.82 -3.23
C ILE A 15 -2.32 -4.80 -2.06
N GLU A 16 -2.80 -6.03 -2.18
CA GLU A 16 -2.67 -7.04 -1.13
C GLU A 16 -1.21 -7.45 -0.87
N GLN A 17 -0.40 -7.59 -1.92
CA GLN A 17 1.03 -7.84 -1.78
C GLN A 17 1.74 -6.68 -1.06
N ALA A 18 1.47 -5.44 -1.47
CA ALA A 18 2.05 -4.27 -0.82
C ALA A 18 1.64 -4.16 0.66
N LYS A 19 0.38 -4.49 1.00
CA LYS A 19 -0.08 -4.55 2.40
C LYS A 19 0.72 -5.55 3.22
N GLY A 20 0.98 -6.75 2.68
CA GLY A 20 1.80 -7.77 3.35
C GLY A 20 3.22 -7.29 3.64
N ILE A 21 3.87 -6.69 2.63
CA ILE A 21 5.22 -6.12 2.77
C ILE A 21 5.26 -5.03 3.84
N ILE A 22 4.28 -4.12 3.83
CA ILE A 22 4.20 -3.05 4.84
C ILE A 22 3.96 -3.64 6.23
N ALA A 23 3.00 -4.56 6.35
CA ALA A 23 2.65 -5.21 7.62
C ALA A 23 3.87 -5.89 8.26
N GLU A 24 4.64 -6.64 7.46
CA GLU A 24 5.86 -7.31 7.89
C GLU A 24 6.96 -6.31 8.28
N ARG A 25 7.28 -5.35 7.40
CA ARG A 25 8.37 -4.38 7.64
C ARG A 25 8.10 -3.40 8.78
N CYS A 26 6.83 -3.14 9.05
CA CYS A 26 6.38 -2.16 10.04
C CYS A 26 5.84 -2.82 11.31
N GLU A 27 5.90 -4.16 11.41
CA GLU A 27 5.36 -4.93 12.55
C GLU A 27 3.92 -4.52 12.92
N THR A 28 3.05 -4.38 11.92
CA THR A 28 1.68 -3.89 12.08
C THR A 28 0.66 -4.83 11.43
N ASP A 29 -0.62 -4.68 11.79
CA ASP A 29 -1.69 -5.40 11.12
C ASP A 29 -1.93 -4.88 9.68
N VAL A 30 -2.53 -5.74 8.85
CA VAL A 30 -2.85 -5.46 7.44
C VAL A 30 -3.84 -4.31 7.23
N SER A 31 -4.65 -3.97 8.23
CA SER A 31 -5.61 -2.86 8.14
C SER A 31 -4.89 -1.52 8.29
N ARG A 32 -3.98 -1.41 9.26
CA ARG A 32 -3.07 -0.26 9.41
C ARG A 32 -2.13 -0.14 8.20
N ALA A 33 -1.58 -1.24 7.71
CA ALA A 33 -0.78 -1.24 6.48
C ALA A 33 -1.54 -0.62 5.28
N PHE A 34 -2.82 -0.97 5.13
CA PHE A 34 -3.66 -0.38 4.08
C PHE A 34 -3.95 1.12 4.30
N GLN A 35 -4.13 1.55 5.55
CA GLN A 35 -4.27 2.97 5.87
C GLN A 35 -3.02 3.75 5.47
N HIS A 36 -1.83 3.23 5.76
CA HIS A 36 -0.57 3.84 5.33
C HIS A 36 -0.42 3.90 3.82
N LEU A 37 -0.73 2.81 3.12
CA LEU A 37 -0.68 2.79 1.65
C LEU A 37 -1.60 3.85 1.02
N ARG A 38 -2.82 4.03 1.58
CA ARG A 38 -3.75 5.10 1.15
C ARG A 38 -3.23 6.49 1.47
N GLN A 39 -2.62 6.67 2.63
CA GLN A 39 -2.04 7.95 3.02
C GLN A 39 -0.91 8.34 2.06
N LEU A 40 0.02 7.42 1.79
CA LEU A 40 1.10 7.64 0.82
C LEU A 40 0.58 7.97 -0.57
N ALA A 41 -0.45 7.26 -1.06
CA ALA A 41 -1.09 7.56 -2.33
C ALA A 41 -1.68 8.98 -2.39
N ARG A 42 -2.32 9.43 -1.30
CA ARG A 42 -2.88 10.78 -1.21
C ARG A 42 -1.80 11.86 -1.14
N GLU A 43 -0.78 11.67 -0.30
CA GLU A 43 0.33 12.61 -0.12
C GLU A 43 1.14 12.79 -1.41
N THR A 44 1.34 11.69 -2.15
CA THR A 44 2.07 11.68 -3.43
C THR A 44 1.18 12.00 -4.64
N ARG A 45 -0.15 12.14 -4.44
CA ARG A 45 -1.15 12.31 -5.50
C ARG A 45 -1.04 11.25 -6.62
N ARG A 46 -0.76 10.00 -6.25
CA ARG A 46 -0.63 8.86 -7.17
C ARG A 46 -1.76 7.86 -6.98
N PRO A 47 -2.12 7.10 -8.02
CA PRO A 47 -2.98 5.93 -7.86
C PRO A 47 -2.40 4.98 -6.80
N ILE A 48 -3.27 4.42 -5.96
CA ILE A 48 -2.84 3.50 -4.89
C ILE A 48 -2.15 2.24 -5.45
N SER A 49 -2.57 1.78 -6.63
CA SER A 49 -1.94 0.68 -7.36
C SER A 49 -0.49 1.00 -7.74
N ASP A 50 -0.18 2.23 -8.14
CA ASP A 50 1.17 2.65 -8.50
C ASP A 50 2.07 2.78 -7.28
N VAL A 51 1.54 3.29 -6.17
CA VAL A 51 2.26 3.31 -4.89
C VAL A 51 2.52 1.88 -4.41
N ALA A 52 1.54 0.99 -4.53
CA ALA A 52 1.69 -0.41 -4.19
C ALA A 52 2.78 -1.11 -5.03
N ARG A 53 2.83 -0.86 -6.35
CA ARG A 53 3.95 -1.33 -7.20
C ARG A 53 5.29 -0.83 -6.70
N GLY A 54 5.39 0.47 -6.40
CA GLY A 54 6.61 1.06 -5.86
C GLY A 54 7.03 0.45 -4.51
N VAL A 55 6.09 0.07 -3.64
CA VAL A 55 6.40 -0.66 -2.39
C VAL A 55 6.97 -2.05 -2.68
N ILE A 56 6.35 -2.81 -3.60
CA ILE A 56 6.81 -4.14 -4.00
C ILE A 56 8.22 -4.07 -4.61
N GLN A 57 8.48 -3.05 -5.43
CA GLN A 57 9.77 -2.81 -6.07
C GLN A 57 10.82 -2.23 -5.10
N GLY A 58 10.43 -1.82 -3.89
CA GLY A 58 11.31 -1.17 -2.91
C GLY A 58 11.64 0.29 -3.22
N GLU A 59 10.96 0.90 -4.18
CA GLU A 59 11.14 2.29 -4.62
C GLU A 59 10.41 3.29 -3.71
N VAL A 60 9.32 2.86 -3.07
CA VAL A 60 8.60 3.66 -2.07
C VAL A 60 9.12 3.26 -0.70
N GLN A 61 9.85 4.17 -0.05
CA GLN A 61 10.23 4.00 1.34
C GLN A 61 9.00 4.13 2.23
N VAL A 62 8.83 3.17 3.15
CA VAL A 62 7.77 3.19 4.15
C VAL A 62 8.41 3.71 5.44
N PRO A 63 8.27 5.01 5.78
CA PRO A 63 8.97 5.57 6.92
C PRO A 63 8.42 5.00 8.23
N LEU A 64 9.27 4.32 9.00
CA LEU A 64 8.96 3.74 10.32
C LEU A 64 8.40 4.79 11.32
N ILE A 65 8.76 6.06 11.13
CA ILE A 65 8.38 7.18 12.02
C ILE A 65 6.88 7.52 11.94
N SER A 66 6.16 7.14 10.88
CA SER A 66 4.72 7.44 10.77
C SER A 66 3.81 6.45 11.51
N LEU A 67 4.37 5.41 12.15
CA LEU A 67 3.61 4.35 12.86
C LEU A 67 3.25 4.72 14.30
N ALA A 68 4.01 5.61 14.94
CA ALA A 68 3.83 5.99 16.35
C ALA A 68 2.55 6.81 16.64
N ARG A 69 1.89 7.35 15.61
CA ARG A 69 0.63 8.11 15.76
C ARG A 69 -0.64 7.27 15.64
N CYS A 70 -0.53 5.98 15.34
CA CYS A 70 -1.69 5.08 15.15
C CYS A 70 -1.90 4.10 16.32
N ALA A 71 -1.10 4.22 17.39
CA ALA A 71 -1.21 3.46 18.63
C ALA A 71 -1.90 4.25 19.77
N GLY A 72 -2.59 5.35 19.44
CA GLY A 72 -3.45 6.10 20.35
C GLY A 72 -4.91 5.78 20.14
#